data_AF-A0A351KGU7-F1
#
_entry.id   AF-A0A351KGU7-F1
#
_cell.length_a   1.000
_cell.length_b   1.000
_cell.length_c   1.000
_cell.angle_alpha   90.00
_cell.angle_beta   90.00
_cell.angle_gamma   90.00
#
_symmetry.space_group_name_H-M   'P 1'
#
loop_
_entity.id
_entity.type
_entity.pdbx_description
1 polymer ?
#
loop_
_entity_poly.entity_id
_entity_poly.type
_entity_poly.pdbx_seq_one_letter_code
_entity_poly.pdbx_strand_id
1 'polypeptide(L)'
;IAKSGSFDFKNEMEAKDGVDIIGQFGVGFYSAFMVSELVTVKSRALKSDKAYKWESKGEDGYTIEECEKAEVGTEVILKIKANTDDENYDDYLEDYNLKSLVKKYSDFIRYPIKMVMKKS
;
A
#
# COMPACT_ATOMS: atom_id res chain seq x y z
N ILE A 1 4.19 6.57 -23.66
CA ILE A 1 5.37 6.17 -22.86
C ILE A 1 5.13 6.75 -21.46
N ALA A 2 4.84 5.90 -20.48
CA ALA A 2 4.64 6.32 -19.09
C ALA A 2 5.91 7.00 -18.57
N LYS A 3 5.79 8.16 -17.92
CA LYS A 3 6.92 8.82 -17.25
C LYS A 3 7.34 7.93 -16.07
N SER A 4 8.41 7.16 -16.24
CA SER A 4 8.93 6.27 -15.20
C SER A 4 10.03 7.00 -14.43
N GLY A 5 9.67 7.58 -13.28
CA GLY A 5 10.63 8.03 -12.28
C GLY A 5 11.49 6.89 -11.69
N SER A 6 11.21 5.64 -12.07
CA SER A 6 11.99 4.46 -11.66
C SER A 6 13.35 4.35 -12.36
N PHE A 7 13.60 5.08 -13.45
CA PHE A 7 14.93 5.11 -14.08
C PHE A 7 15.90 6.02 -13.30
N ASP A 8 15.43 7.19 -12.85
CA ASP A 8 16.21 8.10 -12.02
C ASP A 8 16.48 7.53 -10.62
N PHE A 9 15.55 6.69 -10.10
CA PHE A 9 15.67 5.96 -8.84
C PHE A 9 16.97 5.15 -8.70
N LYS A 10 17.45 4.49 -9.78
CA LYS A 10 18.64 3.64 -9.71
C LYS A 10 19.92 4.45 -9.46
N ASN A 11 19.98 5.70 -9.93
CA ASN A 11 21.16 6.55 -9.78
C ASN A 11 21.23 7.26 -8.41
N GLU A 12 20.09 7.53 -7.77
CA GLU A 12 20.06 8.23 -6.48
C GLU A 12 20.19 7.31 -5.26
N MET A 13 19.92 6.01 -5.44
CA MET A 13 20.08 5.00 -4.39
C MET A 13 21.53 4.85 -3.90
N GLU A 14 22.52 5.19 -4.73
CA GLU A 14 23.93 5.18 -4.35
C GLU A 14 24.34 6.40 -3.48
N ALA A 15 23.48 7.41 -3.32
CA ALA A 15 23.92 8.72 -2.82
C ALA A 15 23.45 9.11 -1.41
N LYS A 16 22.27 8.70 -0.89
CA LYS A 16 21.76 9.16 0.43
C LYS A 16 20.79 8.20 1.14
N ASP A 17 20.72 8.35 2.47
CA ASP A 17 19.85 7.67 3.43
C ASP A 17 18.41 7.47 2.91
N GLY A 18 18.02 6.21 2.71
CA GLY A 18 16.90 5.79 1.85
C GLY A 18 15.47 6.09 2.32
N VAL A 19 15.26 6.83 3.41
CA VAL A 19 13.92 7.07 3.98
C VAL A 19 13.19 8.24 3.30
N ASP A 20 13.87 9.36 3.04
CA ASP A 20 13.26 10.55 2.42
C ASP A 20 12.98 10.36 0.92
N ILE A 21 13.71 9.45 0.27
CA ILE A 21 13.64 9.21 -1.19
C ILE A 21 12.32 8.51 -1.57
N ILE A 22 11.81 7.60 -0.73
CA ILE A 22 10.58 6.84 -1.00
C ILE A 22 9.36 7.76 -1.17
N GLY A 23 9.31 8.85 -0.41
CA GLY A 23 8.21 9.83 -0.46
C GLY A 23 8.19 10.69 -1.73
N GLN A 24 9.33 10.87 -2.41
CA GLN A 24 9.45 11.73 -3.60
C GLN A 24 9.14 11.01 -4.92
N PHE A 25 9.38 9.69 -4.99
CA PHE A 25 9.29 8.92 -6.24
C PHE A 25 8.04 8.03 -6.35
N GLY A 26 7.15 8.06 -5.36
CA GLY A 26 5.92 7.25 -5.40
C GLY A 26 6.14 5.74 -5.33
N VAL A 27 7.35 5.30 -4.97
CA VAL A 27 7.71 3.88 -4.78
C VAL A 27 7.22 3.33 -3.43
N GLY A 28 6.68 4.19 -2.57
CA GLY A 28 6.14 3.80 -1.26
C GLY A 28 5.09 2.71 -1.30
N PHE A 29 4.42 2.49 -2.43
CA PHE A 29 3.53 1.34 -2.60
C PHE A 29 4.23 -0.01 -2.34
N TYR A 30 5.47 -0.18 -2.80
CA TYR A 30 6.19 -1.45 -2.64
C TYR A 30 6.61 -1.74 -1.19
N SER A 31 6.61 -0.73 -0.32
CA SER A 31 6.85 -0.93 1.12
C SER A 31 5.81 -1.87 1.76
N ALA A 32 4.62 -2.03 1.15
CA ALA A 32 3.60 -2.96 1.59
C ALA A 32 4.09 -4.41 1.66
N PHE A 33 5.02 -4.83 0.79
CA PHE A 33 5.60 -6.18 0.78
C PHE A 33 6.54 -6.46 1.96
N MET A 34 6.93 -5.43 2.73
CA MET A 34 7.67 -5.65 3.97
C MET A 34 6.82 -6.43 4.98
N VAL A 35 5.52 -6.13 5.06
CA VAL A 35 4.61 -6.69 6.07
C VAL A 35 3.56 -7.67 5.51
N SER A 36 3.41 -7.72 4.18
CA SER A 36 2.40 -8.55 3.52
C SER A 36 3.01 -9.60 2.60
N GLU A 37 2.38 -10.78 2.55
CA GLU A 37 2.70 -11.85 1.61
C GLU A 37 1.91 -11.73 0.29
N LEU A 38 0.80 -11.00 0.30
CA LEU A 38 -0.02 -10.72 -0.88
C LEU A 38 -0.59 -9.31 -0.80
N VAL A 39 -0.38 -8.52 -1.85
CA VAL A 39 -1.00 -7.21 -2.02
C VAL A 39 -2.05 -7.32 -3.11
N THR A 40 -3.29 -6.97 -2.79
CA THR A 40 -4.39 -6.87 -3.75
C THR A 40 -4.83 -5.41 -3.87
N VAL A 41 -4.90 -4.89 -5.09
CA VAL A 41 -5.37 -3.54 -5.38
C VAL A 41 -6.60 -3.63 -6.27
N LYS A 42 -7.73 -3.14 -5.79
CA LYS A 42 -8.94 -2.98 -6.62
C LYS A 42 -9.13 -1.51 -6.93
N SER A 43 -9.16 -1.14 -8.20
CA SER A 43 -9.31 0.26 -8.60
C SER A 43 -10.36 0.43 -9.68
N ARG A 44 -11.21 1.45 -9.50
CA ARG A 44 -12.14 1.95 -10.50
C ARG A 44 -11.87 3.43 -10.74
N ALA A 45 -11.45 3.77 -11.95
CA ALA A 45 -11.20 5.15 -12.34
C ALA A 45 -12.51 5.96 -12.43
N LEU A 46 -12.42 7.26 -12.19
CA LEU A 46 -13.54 8.18 -12.38
C LEU A 46 -13.99 8.13 -13.85
N LYS A 47 -15.30 7.98 -14.09
CA LYS A 47 -15.92 7.80 -15.42
C LYS A 47 -15.57 6.49 -16.15
N SER A 48 -14.98 5.51 -15.46
CA SER A 48 -14.84 4.16 -16.00
C SER A 48 -16.05 3.30 -15.61
N ASP A 49 -16.54 2.51 -16.56
CA ASP A 49 -17.55 1.48 -16.31
C ASP A 49 -16.93 0.17 -15.80
N LYS A 50 -15.62 0.04 -15.93
CA LYS A 50 -14.85 -1.13 -15.53
C LYS A 50 -14.00 -0.85 -14.30
N ALA A 51 -13.80 -1.87 -13.50
CA ALA A 51 -12.81 -1.90 -12.43
C ALA A 51 -11.84 -3.07 -12.65
N TYR A 52 -10.64 -2.92 -12.13
CA TYR A 52 -9.60 -3.94 -12.24
C TYR A 52 -9.06 -4.30 -10.87
N LYS A 53 -8.77 -5.59 -10.71
CA LYS A 53 -8.02 -6.13 -9.58
C LYS A 53 -6.61 -6.45 -10.06
N TRP A 54 -5.63 -5.83 -9.41
CA TRP A 54 -4.22 -6.17 -9.50
C TRP A 54 -3.84 -6.99 -8.26
N GLU A 55 -3.04 -8.04 -8.43
CA GLU A 55 -2.64 -8.90 -7.33
C GLU A 55 -1.19 -9.37 -7.50
N SER A 56 -0.38 -9.30 -6.45
CA SER A 56 1.02 -9.71 -6.48
C SER A 56 1.54 -10.15 -5.11
N LYS A 57 2.51 -11.06 -5.13
CA LYS A 57 3.31 -11.49 -3.97
C LYS A 57 4.68 -10.80 -3.89
N GLY A 58 5.02 -9.92 -4.84
CA GLY A 58 6.28 -9.16 -4.86
C GLY A 58 7.45 -9.85 -5.56
N GLU A 59 7.42 -11.17 -5.75
CA GLU A 59 8.58 -11.95 -6.24
C GLU A 59 8.42 -12.39 -7.71
N ASP A 60 7.24 -12.89 -8.10
CA ASP A 60 7.01 -13.57 -9.40
C ASP A 60 6.07 -12.80 -10.35
N GLY A 61 6.10 -11.48 -10.28
CA GLY A 61 5.24 -10.61 -11.09
C GLY A 61 3.85 -10.41 -10.49
N TYR A 62 2.86 -10.11 -11.34
CA TYR A 62 1.52 -9.72 -10.91
C TYR A 62 0.46 -10.17 -11.92
N THR A 63 -0.78 -10.27 -11.44
CA THR A 63 -1.95 -10.49 -12.29
C THR A 63 -2.82 -9.24 -12.34
N ILE A 64 -3.52 -9.05 -13.46
CA ILE A 64 -4.55 -8.03 -13.62
C ILE A 64 -5.77 -8.70 -14.24
N GLU A 65 -6.92 -8.56 -13.59
CA GLU A 65 -8.20 -9.04 -14.09
C GLU A 65 -9.31 -8.00 -13.87
N GLU A 66 -10.35 -8.04 -14.70
CA GLU A 66 -11.55 -7.23 -14.49
C GLU A 66 -12.26 -7.73 -13.23
N CYS A 67 -12.73 -6.80 -12.39
CA CYS A 67 -13.41 -7.14 -11.15
C CYS A 67 -14.67 -6.28 -10.94
N GLU A 68 -15.54 -6.74 -10.05
CA GLU A 68 -16.68 -5.95 -9.60
C GLU A 68 -16.24 -4.97 -8.50
N LYS A 69 -16.44 -3.68 -8.76
CA LYS A 69 -16.31 -2.61 -7.76
C LYS A 69 -17.27 -1.48 -8.12
N ALA A 70 -18.24 -1.22 -7.25
CA ALA A 70 -19.26 -0.19 -7.49
C ALA A 70 -18.68 1.23 -7.38
N GLU A 71 -17.86 1.50 -6.38
CA GLU A 71 -17.40 2.84 -6.07
C GLU A 71 -16.13 3.23 -6.83
N VAL A 72 -16.05 4.49 -7.27
CA VAL A 72 -14.82 5.08 -7.80
C VAL A 72 -13.77 5.18 -6.69
N GLY A 73 -12.51 4.89 -7.03
CA GLY A 73 -11.39 4.95 -6.10
C GLY A 73 -10.59 3.65 -6.07
N THR A 74 -9.70 3.56 -5.10
CA THR A 74 -8.74 2.46 -4.96
C THR A 74 -8.82 1.86 -3.56
N GLU A 75 -8.94 0.54 -3.51
CA GLU A 75 -8.83 -0.26 -2.29
C GLU A 75 -7.50 -1.02 -2.35
N VAL A 76 -6.70 -0.90 -1.28
CA VAL A 76 -5.47 -1.67 -1.10
C VAL A 76 -5.69 -2.63 0.05
N ILE A 77 -5.60 -3.92 -0.23
CA ILE A 77 -5.87 -5.01 0.70
C ILE A 77 -4.56 -5.78 0.89
N LEU A 78 -4.14 -5.90 2.14
CA LEU A 78 -2.89 -6.55 2.51
C LEU A 78 -3.20 -7.87 3.22
N LYS A 79 -2.69 -8.98 2.67
CA LYS A 79 -2.61 -10.24 3.40
C LYS A 79 -1.29 -10.24 4.16
N ILE A 80 -1.38 -10.01 5.47
CA ILE A 80 -0.21 -9.88 6.35
C ILE A 80 0.55 -11.21 6.42
N LYS A 81 1.88 -11.14 6.52
CA LYS A 81 2.75 -12.31 6.66
C LYS A 81 2.44 -13.08 7.95
N ALA A 82 2.74 -14.37 7.96
CA ALA A 82 2.70 -15.15 9.20
C ALA A 82 3.80 -14.70 10.15
N ASN A 83 3.51 -14.75 11.45
CA ASN A 83 4.49 -14.45 12.50
C ASN A 83 5.69 -15.40 12.43
N THR A 84 6.85 -14.89 12.78
CA THR A 84 8.10 -15.64 12.93
C THR A 84 8.59 -15.53 14.37
N ASP A 85 9.67 -16.23 14.71
CA ASP A 85 10.26 -16.14 16.05
C ASP A 85 10.76 -14.72 16.39
N ASP A 86 11.12 -13.93 15.37
CA ASP A 86 11.69 -12.59 15.51
C ASP A 86 10.67 -11.46 15.22
N GLU A 87 9.60 -11.73 14.46
CA GLU A 87 8.67 -10.71 13.99
C GLU A 87 7.20 -11.10 14.22
N ASN A 88 6.47 -10.22 14.93
CA ASN A 88 5.04 -10.34 15.15
C ASN A 88 4.26 -9.41 14.21
N TYR A 89 3.83 -9.94 13.07
CA TYR A 89 3.06 -9.17 12.08
C TYR A 89 1.60 -8.96 12.47
N ASP A 90 1.06 -9.74 13.40
CA ASP A 90 -0.30 -9.54 13.93
C ASP A 90 -0.46 -8.17 14.62
N ASP A 91 0.64 -7.53 15.01
CA ASP A 91 0.63 -6.15 15.53
C ASP A 91 0.01 -5.15 14.53
N TYR A 92 0.03 -5.45 13.22
CA TYR A 92 -0.62 -4.66 12.17
C TYR A 92 -2.12 -4.94 12.01
N LEU A 93 -2.67 -5.90 12.76
CA LEU A 93 -4.10 -6.20 12.83
C LEU A 93 -4.74 -5.69 14.13
N GLU A 94 -3.92 -5.25 15.09
CA GLU A 94 -4.38 -4.73 16.38
C GLU A 94 -4.89 -3.29 16.27
N ASP A 95 -6.15 -3.09 16.66
CA ASP A 95 -6.88 -1.82 16.60
C ASP A 95 -6.12 -0.64 17.25
N TYR A 96 -5.48 -0.88 18.40
CA TYR A 96 -4.73 0.13 19.12
C TYR A 96 -3.48 0.59 18.36
N ASN A 97 -2.70 -0.37 17.85
CA ASN A 97 -1.47 -0.11 17.11
C ASN A 97 -1.79 0.62 15.80
N LEU A 98 -2.76 0.11 15.04
CA LEU A 98 -3.23 0.75 13.81
C LEU A 98 -3.69 2.19 14.06
N LYS A 99 -4.44 2.44 15.14
CA LYS A 99 -4.90 3.79 15.47
C LYS A 99 -3.75 4.75 15.75
N SER A 100 -2.73 4.29 16.48
CA SER A 100 -1.53 5.07 16.74
C SER A 100 -0.78 5.40 15.44
N LEU A 101 -0.58 4.42 14.57
CA LEU A 101 0.07 4.58 13.27
C LEU A 101 -0.70 5.55 12.37
N VAL A 102 -2.00 5.33 12.19
CA VAL A 102 -2.86 6.21 11.37
C VAL A 102 -2.77 7.64 11.88
N LYS A 103 -2.90 7.87 13.19
CA LYS A 103 -2.78 9.21 13.75
C LYS A 103 -1.41 9.84 13.44
N LYS A 104 -0.33 9.13 13.77
CA LYS A 104 1.06 9.61 13.59
C LYS A 104 1.36 10.03 12.16
N TYR A 105 0.89 9.29 11.16
CA TYR A 105 1.23 9.53 9.75
C TYR A 105 0.16 10.32 8.96
N SER A 106 -0.99 10.65 9.57
CA SER A 106 -2.08 11.37 8.89
C SER A 106 -2.27 12.82 9.31
N ASP A 107 -1.51 13.33 10.30
CA ASP A 107 -1.66 14.69 10.85
C ASP A 107 -1.59 15.80 9.79
N PHE A 108 -0.89 15.57 8.67
CA PHE A 108 -0.72 16.55 7.59
C PHE A 108 -1.62 16.28 6.36
N ILE A 109 -2.53 15.30 6.43
CA ILE A 109 -3.44 14.97 5.32
C ILE A 109 -4.66 15.90 5.36
N ARG A 110 -4.91 16.57 4.23
CA ARG A 110 -6.01 17.57 4.12
C ARG A 110 -7.41 16.98 4.15
N TYR A 111 -7.54 15.68 3.89
CA TYR A 111 -8.81 14.98 3.85
C TYR A 111 -9.01 14.17 5.13
N PRO A 112 -10.26 14.03 5.61
CA PRO A 112 -10.53 13.27 6.82
C PRO A 112 -10.18 11.79 6.62
N ILE A 113 -9.35 11.25 7.52
CA ILE A 113 -9.06 9.82 7.58
C ILE A 113 -9.97 9.18 8.62
N LYS A 114 -10.63 8.09 8.23
CA LYS A 114 -11.55 7.33 9.10
C LYS A 114 -11.03 5.91 9.28
N MET A 115 -11.14 5.41 10.50
CA MET A 115 -10.91 4.01 10.82
C MET A 115 -12.21 3.34 11.21
N VAL A 116 -12.46 2.16 10.66
CA VAL A 116 -13.59 1.31 11.07
C VAL A 116 -13.15 0.55 12.31
N MET A 117 -13.76 0.88 13.46
CA MET A 117 -13.44 0.29 14.75
C MET A 117 -14.62 -0.55 15.23
N LYS A 118 -14.36 -1.70 15.88
CA LYS A 118 -15.41 -2.39 16.63
C LYS A 118 -15.81 -1.51 17.82
N LYS A 119 -17.11 -1.31 18.02
CA LYS A 119 -17.61 -0.69 19.26
C LYS A 119 -17.35 -1.66 20.41
N SER A 120 -16.57 -1.22 21.39
CA SER A 120 -16.48 -1.87 22.69
C SER A 120 -17.78 -1.74 23.47
#